data_AF-A0A527TL89-F1
#
_entry.id   AF-A0A527TL89-F1
#
_cell.length_a   1.000
_cell.length_b   1.000
_cell.length_c   1.000
_cell.angle_alpha   90.00
_cell.angle_beta   90.00
_cell.angle_gamma   90.00
#
_symmetry.space_group_name_H-M   'P 1'
#
loop_
_entity.id
_entity.type
_entity.pdbx_description
1 polymer ?
#
loop_
_entity_poly.entity_id
_entity_poly.type
_entity_poly.pdbx_seq_one_letter_code
_entity_poly.pdbx_strand_id
1 'polypeptide(L)' 'DIGGSVPGGFSASATAVEQEGLRLPPVKLFKKGVLDPEIYAIICSNIRVADQRIGDIRAQAAALLIGQ' A
#
# COMPACT_ATOMS: atom_id res chain seq x y z
N ASP A 1 5.92 -1.49 6.09
CA ASP A 1 6.76 -0.41 5.56
C ASP A 1 6.03 0.19 4.37
N ILE A 2 5.92 1.51 4.33
CA ILE A 2 5.20 2.29 3.30
C ILE A 2 6.15 3.27 2.57
N GLY A 3 7.47 3.11 2.74
CA GLY A 3 8.47 3.93 2.04
C GLY A 3 8.93 5.16 2.81
N GLY A 4 8.56 5.30 4.09
CA GLY A 4 8.99 6.41 4.93
C GLY A 4 10.50 6.44 5.16
N SER A 5 11.00 7.51 5.80
CA SER A 5 12.42 7.80 5.99
C SER A 5 13.23 6.70 6.68
N VAL A 6 12.58 5.83 7.44
CA VAL A 6 13.17 4.67 8.11
C VAL A 6 12.43 3.37 7.79
N PRO A 7 13.10 2.21 7.84
CA PRO A 7 12.42 0.92 7.80
C PRO A 7 11.40 0.78 8.94
N GLY A 8 10.27 0.12 8.66
CA GLY A 8 9.22 -0.14 9.65
C GLY A 8 7.96 0.73 9.49
N GLY A 9 8.04 1.84 8.74
CA GLY A 9 6.86 2.66 8.42
C GLY A 9 6.39 3.62 9.52
N PHE A 10 7.18 3.77 10.58
CA PHE A 10 6.98 4.79 11.61
C PHE A 10 8.33 5.37 11.99
N SER A 11 8.52 6.67 11.76
CA SER A 11 9.71 7.41 12.18
C SER A 11 9.31 8.37 13.29
N ALA A 12 9.75 8.10 14.52
CA ALA A 12 9.51 9.00 15.65
C ALA A 12 10.19 10.38 15.48
N SER A 13 11.09 10.49 14.49
CA SER A 13 11.81 11.72 14.14
C SER A 13 11.27 12.37 12.86
N ALA A 14 10.16 11.89 12.30
CA ALA A 14 9.53 12.56 11.16
C ALA A 14 9.07 13.96 11.57
N THR A 15 9.55 14.98 10.86
CA THR A 15 9.19 16.38 11.06
C THR A 15 8.23 16.88 9.98
N ALA A 16 8.05 16.10 8.90
CA ALA A 16 7.18 16.41 7.79
C ALA A 16 6.50 15.14 7.26
N VAL A 17 5.30 15.30 6.70
CA VAL A 17 4.43 14.18 6.31
C VAL A 17 5.00 13.38 5.14
N GLU A 18 5.83 13.99 4.30
CA GLU A 18 6.52 13.35 3.18
C GLU A 18 7.53 12.30 3.66
N GLN A 19 7.97 12.40 4.92
CA GLN A 19 8.88 11.43 5.53
C GLN A 19 8.15 10.18 6.03
N GLU A 20 6.82 10.17 6.01
CA GLU A 20 6.02 9.03 6.47
C GLU A 20 5.80 7.97 5.39
N GLY A 21 6.04 8.30 4.11
CA GLY A 21 5.97 7.36 2.99
C GLY A 21 4.86 7.68 1.98
N LEU A 22 4.39 6.66 1.27
CA LEU A 22 3.43 6.80 0.18
C LEU A 22 2.07 7.33 0.68
N ARG A 23 1.63 8.44 0.10
CA ARG A 23 0.29 9.01 0.31
C ARG A 23 -0.52 8.90 -0.97
N LEU A 24 -1.51 8.02 -0.95
CA LEU A 24 -2.49 7.91 -2.03
C LEU A 24 -3.79 8.60 -1.59
N PRO A 25 -4.35 9.51 -2.40
CA PRO A 25 -5.71 9.98 -2.19
C PRO A 25 -6.70 8.82 -2.34
N PRO A 26 -7.98 8.98 -1.92
CA PRO A 26 -8.98 7.93 -2.12
C PRO A 26 -9.09 7.53 -3.60
N VAL A 27 -8.61 6.33 -3.91
CA VAL A 27 -8.62 5.75 -5.25
C VAL A 27 -9.00 4.27 -5.18
N LYS A 28 -9.62 3.76 -6.24
CA LYS A 28 -9.99 2.35 -6.33
C LYS A 28 -8.80 1.52 -6.78
N LEU A 29 -8.28 0.69 -5.88
CA LEU A 29 -7.26 -0.32 -6.20
C LEU A 29 -7.85 -1.49 -7.01
N PHE A 30 -9.13 -1.81 -6.78
CA PHE A 30 -9.87 -2.81 -7.55
C PHE A 30 -11.08 -2.17 -8.24
N LYS A 31 -11.22 -2.43 -9.54
CA LYS A 31 -12.33 -1.94 -10.37
C LYS A 31 -13.06 -3.16 -10.93
N LYS A 32 -14.33 -3.35 -10.55
CA LYS A 32 -15.13 -4.53 -10.92
C LYS A 32 -14.43 -5.86 -10.60
N GLY A 33 -13.78 -5.94 -9.43
CA GLY A 33 -13.04 -7.13 -8.99
C GLY A 33 -11.66 -7.32 -9.62
N VAL A 34 -11.26 -6.46 -10.57
CA VAL A 34 -9.94 -6.54 -11.23
C VAL A 34 -8.97 -5.56 -10.59
N LEU A 35 -7.77 -6.02 -10.24
CA LEU A 35 -6.68 -5.21 -9.70
C LEU A 35 -6.21 -4.19 -10.74
N ASP A 36 -6.06 -2.93 -10.34
CA ASP A 36 -5.46 -1.89 -11.17
C ASP A 36 -3.93 -2.02 -11.15
N PRO A 37 -3.28 -2.38 -12.28
CA PRO A 37 -1.84 -2.64 -12.30
C PRO A 37 -1.00 -1.36 -12.14
N GLU A 38 -1.53 -0.20 -12.50
CA GLU A 38 -0.80 1.08 -12.42
C GLU A 38 -0.72 1.55 -10.97
N ILE A 39 -1.87 1.56 -10.28
CA ILE A 39 -1.90 1.90 -8.84
C ILE A 39 -1.09 0.88 -8.04
N TYR A 40 -1.18 -0.40 -8.40
CA TYR A 40 -0.37 -1.44 -7.79
C TYR A 40 1.13 -1.23 -7.98
N ALA A 41 1.57 -0.83 -9.17
CA ALA A 41 2.97 -0.51 -9.44
C ALA A 41 3.46 0.70 -8.63
N ILE A 42 2.63 1.74 -8.47
CA ILE A 42 2.94 2.89 -7.61
C ILE A 42 3.13 2.45 -6.15
N ILE A 43 2.26 1.57 -5.65
CA ILE A 43 2.38 1.04 -4.28
C ILE A 43 3.67 0.23 -4.12
N CYS A 44 3.96 -0.69 -5.05
CA CYS A 44 5.12 -1.56 -4.95
C CYS A 44 6.45 -0.80 -5.06
N SER A 45 6.53 0.24 -5.90
CA SER A 45 7.76 1.03 -6.06
C SER A 45 8.14 1.84 -4.81
N ASN A 46 7.19 2.05 -3.89
CA ASN A 46 7.40 2.79 -2.65
C ASN A 46 7.55 1.88 -1.42
N ILE A 47 7.59 0.55 -1.58
CA ILE A 47 7.67 -0.40 -0.45
C ILE A 47 8.97 -1.20 -0.53
N ARG A 48 9.74 -1.22 0.57
CA ARG A 48 11.02 -1.96 0.66
C ARG A 48 10.86 -3.49 0.64
N VAL A 49 9.70 -3.99 1.04
CA VAL A 49 9.36 -5.43 1.09
C VAL A 49 8.03 -5.67 0.36
N ALA A 50 8.04 -5.46 -0.96
CA ALA A 50 6.83 -5.50 -1.79
C ALA A 50 6.12 -6.86 -1.70
N ASP A 51 6.85 -7.97 -1.81
CA ASP A 51 6.28 -9.33 -1.89
C ASP A 51 5.40 -9.70 -0.69
N GLN A 52 5.80 -9.32 0.53
CA GLN A 52 5.02 -9.58 1.73
C GLN A 52 3.72 -8.76 1.76
N ARG A 53 3.78 -7.50 1.30
CA ARG A 53 2.62 -6.58 1.32
C ARG A 53 1.61 -6.87 0.23
N ILE A 54 2.05 -7.47 -0.88
CA ILE A 54 1.16 -7.97 -1.93
C ILE A 54 0.26 -9.09 -1.38
N GLY A 55 0.79 -9.94 -0.51
CA GLY A 55 0.01 -10.95 0.22
C GLY A 55 -1.13 -10.33 1.02
N ASP A 56 -0.83 -9.31 1.82
CA ASP A 56 -1.83 -8.57 2.62
C ASP A 56 -2.92 -7.95 1.73
N ILE A 57 -2.56 -7.31 0.61
CA ILE A 57 -3.51 -6.69 -0.33
C ILE A 57 -4.46 -7.74 -0.91
N ARG A 58 -3.93 -8.90 -1.33
CA ARG A 58 -4.74 -9.99 -1.86
C ARG A 58 -5.66 -10.59 -0.79
N ALA A 59 -5.17 -10.73 0.44
CA ALA A 59 -5.96 -11.22 1.56
C ALA A 59 -7.12 -10.26 1.90
N GLN A 60 -6.85 -8.95 1.94
CA GLN A 60 -7.88 -7.93 2.16
C GLN A 60 -8.93 -7.93 1.04
N ALA A 61 -8.51 -8.05 -0.22
CA ALA A 61 -9.42 -8.14 -1.36
C ALA A 61 -10.30 -9.41 -1.28
N ALA A 62 -9.71 -10.56 -0.91
CA ALA A 62 -10.43 -11.81 -0.72
C ALA A 62 -11.46 -11.72 0.42
N ALA A 63 -11.12 -11.08 1.54
CA ALA A 63 -12.04 -10.87 2.65
C ALA A 63 -13.26 -10.02 2.24
N LEU A 64 -13.05 -8.98 1.43
CA LEU A 64 -14.13 -8.16 0.88
C LEU A 64 -15.04 -8.91 -0.09
N LEU A 65 -14.51 -9.90 -0.82
CA LEU A 65 -15.28 -10.76 -1.74
C LEU A 65 -16.15 -11.77 -1.00
N ILE A 66 -15.70 -12.32 0.14
CA ILE A 66 -16.48 -13.28 0.93
C ILE A 66 -17.63 -12.60 1.71
N GLY A 67 -17.50 -11.31 2.02
CA GLY A 67 -18.53 -10.54 2.71
C GLY A 67 -19.67 -10.00 1.83
N GLN A 68 -19.70 -10.36 0.53
CA GLN A 68 -20.80 -10.04 -0.40
C GLN A 68 -21.83 -11.15 -0.44
#